data_AF-A0A0C2MXX8-F1
#
_entry.id   AF-A0A0C2MXX8-F1
#
_cell.length_a   1.000
_cell.length_b   1.000
_cell.length_c   1.000
_cell.angle_alpha   90.00
_cell.angle_beta   90.00
_cell.angle_gamma   90.00
#
_symmetry.space_group_name_H-M   'P 1'
#
loop_
_entity.id
_entity.type
_entity.pdbx_description
1 polymer ?
#
loop_
_entity_poly.entity_id
_entity_poly.type
_entity_poly.pdbx_seq_one_letter_code
_entity_poly.pdbx_strand_id
1 'polypeptide(L)'
;MDLGTRLALLLKESQLEKTSTYLSESCCVALIDLSVQRGALQVIHSIDGKEYVTPTKLRMEIYDRISENEGRITILLLTQLLNVGRSHALKYSKEVCAKSGGTILLVNDMEIITDLYLDRIVQETQDRLHSTGILHHNELTTRFGLPLNFLLNAIKAKADHILIGENWLILFHFDLGNTITF
;
A
#
# COMPACT_ATOMS: atom_id res chain seq x y z
N MET A 1 -58.34 -11.35 -42.49
CA MET A 1 -57.35 -11.00 -41.45
C MET A 1 -56.33 -10.11 -42.13
N ASP A 2 -56.27 -8.85 -41.73
CA ASP A 2 -55.71 -7.75 -42.52
C ASP A 2 -54.17 -7.81 -42.59
N LEU A 3 -53.57 -7.50 -43.74
CA LEU A 3 -52.11 -7.61 -43.93
C LEU A 3 -51.34 -6.75 -42.90
N GLY A 4 -51.93 -5.61 -42.52
CA GLY A 4 -51.40 -4.73 -41.49
C GLY A 4 -51.33 -5.36 -40.09
N THR A 5 -52.28 -6.22 -39.71
CA THR A 5 -52.23 -6.88 -38.40
C THR A 5 -51.16 -7.96 -38.36
N ARG A 6 -50.88 -8.61 -39.49
CA ARG A 6 -49.81 -9.61 -39.60
C ARG A 6 -48.43 -8.96 -39.53
N LEU A 7 -48.23 -7.82 -40.19
CA LEU A 7 -47.00 -7.04 -40.08
C LEU A 7 -46.80 -6.48 -38.67
N ALA A 8 -47.86 -6.00 -38.02
CA ALA A 8 -47.79 -5.52 -36.64
C ALA A 8 -47.42 -6.63 -35.65
N LEU A 9 -47.91 -7.86 -35.85
CA LEU A 9 -47.53 -9.02 -35.04
C LEU A 9 -46.06 -9.41 -35.25
N LEU A 10 -45.60 -9.49 -36.50
CA LEU A 10 -44.21 -9.82 -36.82
C LEU A 10 -43.23 -8.76 -36.28
N LEU A 11 -43.60 -7.49 -36.34
CA LEU A 11 -42.80 -6.39 -35.79
C LEU A 11 -42.76 -6.46 -34.26
N LYS A 12 -43.87 -6.84 -33.62
CA LYS A 12 -43.91 -7.06 -32.16
C LYS A 12 -43.05 -8.24 -31.74
N GLU A 13 -43.07 -9.35 -32.50
CA GLU A 13 -42.20 -10.50 -32.27
C GLU A 13 -40.72 -10.14 -32.44
N SER A 14 -40.36 -9.41 -33.51
CA SER A 14 -38.99 -8.96 -33.76
C SER A 14 -38.49 -7.92 -32.74
N GLN A 15 -39.36 -7.08 -32.18
CA GLN A 15 -38.99 -6.18 -31.07
C GLN A 15 -38.89 -6.90 -29.71
N LEU A 16 -39.55 -8.06 -29.55
CA LEU A 16 -39.43 -8.93 -28.38
C LEU A 16 -38.18 -9.80 -28.44
N GLU A 17 -37.65 -10.07 -29.65
CA GLU A 17 -36.25 -10.46 -29.87
C GLU A 17 -35.30 -9.30 -29.53
N LYS A 18 -35.40 -8.76 -28.32
CA LYS A 18 -34.32 -7.99 -27.73
C LYS A 18 -33.13 -8.93 -27.65
N THR A 19 -32.18 -8.71 -28.55
CA THR A 19 -30.84 -9.28 -28.54
C THR A 19 -30.40 -9.44 -27.09
N SER A 20 -30.23 -10.68 -26.63
CA SER A 20 -29.71 -10.98 -25.30
C SER A 20 -28.22 -10.59 -25.29
N THR A 21 -27.94 -9.29 -25.26
CA THR A 21 -26.61 -8.71 -25.04
C THR A 21 -26.24 -8.72 -23.55
N TYR A 22 -26.89 -9.58 -22.76
CA TYR A 22 -26.46 -9.91 -21.41
C TYR A 22 -25.61 -11.16 -21.51
N LEU A 23 -24.30 -10.96 -21.43
CA LEU A 23 -23.41 -12.07 -21.11
C LEU A 23 -23.78 -12.57 -19.72
N SER A 24 -24.07 -13.87 -19.62
CA SER A 24 -24.21 -14.52 -18.32
C SER A 24 -22.87 -14.45 -17.57
N GLU A 25 -22.92 -14.39 -16.24
CA GLU A 25 -21.74 -14.32 -15.39
C GLU A 25 -20.74 -15.45 -15.71
N SER A 26 -21.25 -16.65 -15.97
CA SER A 26 -20.44 -17.81 -16.38
C SER A 26 -19.75 -17.62 -17.73
N CYS A 27 -20.39 -16.96 -18.70
CA CYS A 27 -19.73 -16.63 -19.96
C CYS A 27 -18.67 -15.54 -19.80
N CYS A 28 -18.90 -14.55 -18.92
CA CYS A 28 -17.89 -13.54 -18.58
C CYS A 28 -16.64 -14.17 -17.97
N VAL A 29 -16.81 -15.09 -17.02
CA VAL A 29 -15.69 -15.83 -16.40
C VAL A 29 -14.90 -16.62 -17.45
N ALA A 30 -15.60 -17.39 -18.30
CA ALA A 30 -14.95 -18.15 -19.37
C ALA A 30 -14.19 -17.26 -20.36
N LEU A 31 -14.73 -16.08 -20.70
CA LEU A 31 -14.03 -15.13 -21.58
C LEU A 31 -12.79 -14.53 -20.93
N ILE A 32 -12.83 -14.22 -19.63
CA ILE A 32 -11.68 -13.73 -18.89
C ILE A 32 -10.60 -14.81 -18.87
N ASP A 33 -10.94 -16.06 -18.53
CA ASP A 33 -10.01 -17.18 -18.52
C ASP A 33 -9.37 -17.43 -19.89
N LEU A 34 -10.18 -17.39 -20.96
CA LEU A 34 -9.69 -17.51 -22.33
C LEU A 34 -8.74 -16.35 -22.71
N SER A 35 -9.02 -15.14 -22.23
CA SER A 35 -8.17 -13.97 -22.48
C SER A 35 -6.85 -14.05 -21.72
N VAL A 36 -6.87 -14.61 -20.51
CA VAL A 36 -5.67 -14.89 -19.69
C VAL A 36 -4.82 -15.99 -20.33
N GLN A 37 -5.44 -17.08 -20.80
CA GLN A 37 -4.73 -18.17 -21.50
C GLN A 37 -4.06 -17.69 -22.79
N ARG A 38 -4.68 -16.73 -23.49
CA ARG A 38 -4.11 -16.10 -24.69
C ARG A 38 -3.04 -15.04 -24.37
N GLY A 39 -2.78 -14.76 -23.09
CA GLY A 39 -1.79 -13.78 -22.64
C GLY A 39 -2.19 -12.32 -22.88
N ALA A 40 -3.42 -12.05 -23.32
CA ALA A 40 -3.91 -10.71 -23.59
C ALA A 40 -4.25 -9.93 -22.32
N LEU A 41 -4.54 -10.64 -21.22
CA LEU A 41 -4.94 -10.04 -19.94
C LEU A 41 -4.23 -10.74 -18.77
N GLN A 42 -3.69 -9.97 -17.83
CA GLN A 42 -3.20 -10.47 -16.56
C GLN A 42 -4.16 -10.02 -15.45
N VAL A 43 -4.77 -10.99 -14.76
CA VAL A 43 -5.69 -10.76 -13.65
C VAL A 43 -5.24 -11.58 -12.44
N ILE A 44 -5.56 -11.08 -11.26
CA ILE A 44 -5.33 -11.72 -9.98
C ILE A 44 -6.69 -12.04 -9.39
N HIS A 45 -6.88 -13.26 -8.90
CA HIS A 45 -8.09 -13.61 -8.18
C HIS A 45 -8.02 -13.09 -6.75
N SER A 46 -9.14 -12.54 -6.28
CA SER A 46 -9.36 -12.34 -4.86
C SER A 46 -9.33 -13.69 -4.11
N ILE A 47 -9.07 -13.65 -2.80
CA ILE A 47 -9.06 -14.84 -1.92
C ILE A 47 -10.37 -15.63 -2.04
N ASP A 48 -11.50 -14.93 -2.23
CA ASP A 48 -12.82 -15.56 -2.38
C ASP A 48 -13.10 -16.09 -3.80
N GLY A 49 -12.20 -15.84 -4.76
CA GLY A 49 -12.35 -16.23 -6.16
C GLY A 49 -13.43 -15.49 -6.94
N LYS A 50 -14.14 -14.55 -6.29
CA LYS A 50 -15.30 -13.83 -6.86
C LYS A 50 -14.90 -12.61 -7.69
N GLU A 51 -13.75 -12.02 -7.39
CA GLU A 51 -13.33 -10.77 -8.01
C GLU A 51 -12.00 -10.92 -8.75
N TYR A 52 -11.90 -10.23 -9.88
CA TYR A 52 -10.69 -10.12 -10.68
C TYR A 52 -10.09 -8.73 -10.45
N VAL A 53 -8.82 -8.71 -10.02
CA VAL A 53 -8.07 -7.47 -9.82
C VAL A 53 -6.92 -7.42 -10.81
N THR A 54 -6.88 -6.34 -11.59
CA THR A 54 -5.76 -6.08 -12.50
C THR A 54 -4.52 -5.63 -11.69
N PRO A 55 -3.30 -6.07 -12.04
CA PRO A 55 -2.07 -5.66 -11.35
C PRO A 55 -1.90 -4.13 -11.22
N THR A 56 -2.34 -3.37 -12.23
CA THR A 56 -2.29 -1.91 -12.19
C THR A 56 -3.22 -1.32 -11.12
N LYS A 57 -4.45 -1.84 -11.03
CA LYS A 57 -5.41 -1.43 -10.01
C LYS A 57 -4.89 -1.79 -8.62
N LEU A 58 -4.37 -3.00 -8.45
CA LEU A 58 -3.82 -3.45 -7.17
C LEU A 58 -2.67 -2.55 -6.69
N ARG A 59 -1.77 -2.12 -7.58
CA ARG A 59 -0.71 -1.18 -7.23
C ARG A 59 -1.25 0.17 -6.75
N MET A 60 -2.27 0.71 -7.41
CA MET A 60 -2.90 1.97 -6.98
C MET A 60 -3.55 1.81 -5.61
N GLU A 61 -4.32 0.74 -5.41
CA GLU A 61 -4.95 0.50 -4.11
C GLU A 61 -3.92 0.30 -3.00
N ILE A 62 -2.76 -0.31 -3.26
CA ILE A 62 -1.67 -0.38 -2.28
C ILE A 62 -1.20 1.03 -1.88
N TYR A 63 -1.01 1.94 -2.83
CA TYR A 63 -0.64 3.34 -2.51
C TYR A 63 -1.71 4.06 -1.69
N ASP A 64 -2.98 3.86 -2.04
CA ASP A 64 -4.11 4.46 -1.32
C ASP A 64 -4.15 3.93 0.12
N ARG A 65 -4.04 2.60 0.32
CA ARG A 65 -4.00 2.00 1.65
C ARG A 65 -2.81 2.46 2.48
N ILE A 66 -1.63 2.63 1.88
CA ILE A 66 -0.46 3.17 2.59
C ILE A 66 -0.73 4.60 3.07
N SER A 67 -1.35 5.42 2.22
CA SER A 67 -1.66 6.83 2.50
C SER A 67 -2.74 6.96 3.58
N GLU A 68 -3.77 6.11 3.54
CA GLU A 68 -4.83 6.05 4.55
C GLU A 68 -4.32 5.62 5.94
N ASN A 69 -3.30 4.77 6.00
CA ASN A 69 -2.69 4.29 7.24
C ASN A 69 -1.47 5.14 7.67
N GLU A 70 -1.47 6.42 7.32
CA GLU A 70 -0.46 7.40 7.76
C GLU A 70 0.99 7.01 7.45
N GLY A 71 1.22 6.18 6.44
CA GLY A 71 2.55 5.75 6.01
C GLY A 71 3.11 4.53 6.74
N ARG A 72 2.35 3.83 7.60
CA ARG A 72 2.74 2.51 8.14
C ARG A 72 1.61 1.50 8.01
N ILE A 73 1.87 0.39 7.33
CA ILE A 73 0.88 -0.69 7.18
C ILE A 73 1.54 -2.08 7.18
N THR A 74 0.97 -3.01 7.92
CA THR A 74 1.38 -4.43 7.89
C THR A 74 0.84 -5.12 6.65
N ILE A 75 1.64 -5.99 6.02
CA ILE A 75 1.23 -6.80 4.86
C ILE A 75 -0.01 -7.66 5.17
N LEU A 76 -0.16 -8.13 6.41
CA LEU A 76 -1.35 -8.87 6.82
C LEU A 76 -2.61 -8.00 6.73
N LEU A 77 -2.56 -6.77 7.26
CA LEU A 77 -3.67 -5.83 7.16
C LEU A 77 -3.94 -5.47 5.70
N LEU A 78 -2.88 -5.26 4.91
CA LEU A 78 -2.98 -5.01 3.47
C LEU A 78 -3.70 -6.15 2.73
N THR A 79 -3.40 -7.41 3.05
CA THR A 79 -4.08 -8.57 2.44
C THR A 79 -5.56 -8.63 2.79
N GLN A 80 -5.95 -8.21 3.99
CA GLN A 80 -7.35 -8.15 4.42
C GLN A 80 -8.10 -7.00 3.72
N LEU A 81 -7.48 -5.82 3.64
CA LEU A 81 -8.09 -4.64 3.02
C LEU A 81 -8.25 -4.77 1.50
N LEU A 82 -7.32 -5.47 0.84
CA LEU A 82 -7.34 -5.69 -0.61
C LEU A 82 -8.01 -7.02 -1.01
N ASN A 83 -8.33 -7.87 -0.04
CA ASN A 83 -8.85 -9.22 -0.24
C ASN A 83 -8.06 -10.06 -1.26
N VAL A 84 -6.72 -9.94 -1.24
CA VAL A 84 -5.79 -10.67 -2.12
C VAL A 84 -4.85 -11.55 -1.32
N GLY A 85 -4.44 -12.68 -1.90
CA GLY A 85 -3.50 -13.60 -1.26
C GLY A 85 -2.16 -12.91 -0.91
N ARG A 86 -1.56 -13.33 0.21
CA ARG A 86 -0.29 -12.78 0.73
C ARG A 86 0.83 -12.75 -0.32
N SER A 87 0.96 -13.78 -1.13
CA SER A 87 1.98 -13.86 -2.18
C SER A 87 1.84 -12.74 -3.22
N HIS A 88 0.61 -12.41 -3.61
CA HIS A 88 0.35 -11.32 -4.55
C HIS A 88 0.57 -9.97 -3.87
N ALA A 89 0.01 -9.74 -2.68
CA ALA A 89 0.24 -8.52 -1.92
C ALA A 89 1.74 -8.22 -1.77
N LEU A 90 2.52 -9.18 -1.30
CA LEU A 90 3.96 -9.02 -1.10
C LEU A 90 4.70 -8.70 -2.41
N LYS A 91 4.38 -9.41 -3.50
CA LYS A 91 4.99 -9.16 -4.81
C LYS A 91 4.75 -7.73 -5.27
N TYR A 92 3.50 -7.27 -5.25
CA TYR A 92 3.16 -5.94 -5.74
C TYR A 92 3.61 -4.83 -4.79
N SER A 93 3.66 -5.08 -3.48
CA SER A 93 4.29 -4.17 -2.52
C SER A 93 5.79 -3.99 -2.81
N LYS A 94 6.52 -5.06 -3.16
CA LYS A 94 7.92 -4.98 -3.58
C LYS A 94 8.08 -4.17 -4.88
N GLU A 95 7.19 -4.35 -5.85
CA GLU A 95 7.18 -3.54 -7.08
C GLU A 95 6.92 -2.05 -6.79
N VAL A 96 5.97 -1.76 -5.89
CA VAL A 96 5.64 -0.39 -5.44
C VAL A 96 6.84 0.25 -4.75
N CYS A 97 7.47 -0.47 -3.81
CA CYS A 97 8.69 -0.06 -3.13
C CYS A 97 9.82 0.25 -4.13
N ALA A 98 10.09 -0.66 -5.07
CA ALA A 98 11.13 -0.48 -6.08
C ALA A 98 10.87 0.75 -6.99
N LYS A 99 9.61 1.02 -7.33
CA LYS A 99 9.23 2.20 -8.14
C LYS A 99 9.27 3.51 -7.36
N SER A 100 9.12 3.46 -6.04
CA SER A 100 9.09 4.65 -5.18
C SER A 100 10.45 5.34 -5.02
N GLY A 101 11.55 4.73 -5.49
CA GLY A 101 12.89 5.32 -5.42
C GLY A 101 13.45 5.47 -4.00
N GLY A 102 12.89 4.74 -3.02
CA GLY A 102 13.30 4.78 -1.61
C GLY A 102 12.31 5.47 -0.68
N THR A 103 11.26 6.12 -1.21
CA THR A 103 10.23 6.78 -0.38
C THR A 103 9.35 5.77 0.37
N ILE A 104 9.17 4.57 -0.14
CA ILE A 104 8.41 3.51 0.52
C ILE A 104 9.37 2.34 0.74
N LEU A 105 9.50 1.91 1.99
CA LEU A 105 10.39 0.84 2.42
C LEU A 105 9.57 -0.35 2.90
N LEU A 106 10.03 -1.55 2.54
CA LEU A 106 9.47 -2.80 3.04
C LEU A 106 10.41 -3.37 4.11
N VAL A 107 9.95 -3.44 5.34
CA VAL A 107 10.68 -3.96 6.50
C VAL A 107 10.28 -5.42 6.74
N ASN A 108 11.28 -6.32 6.71
CA ASN A 108 11.15 -7.75 7.01
C ASN A 108 10.04 -8.50 6.23
N ASP A 109 9.69 -8.05 5.02
CA ASP A 109 8.58 -8.60 4.23
C ASP A 109 7.23 -8.66 4.99
N MET A 110 7.09 -7.82 6.01
CA MET A 110 5.95 -7.84 6.93
C MET A 110 5.30 -6.48 7.10
N GLU A 111 6.08 -5.40 7.09
CA GLU A 111 5.58 -4.04 7.26
C GLU A 111 6.08 -3.13 6.16
N ILE A 112 5.21 -2.23 5.71
CA ILE A 112 5.55 -1.14 4.79
C ILE A 112 5.61 0.13 5.61
N ILE A 113 6.69 0.89 5.42
CA ILE A 113 6.96 2.15 6.11
C ILE A 113 7.35 3.18 5.05
N THR A 114 6.71 4.33 5.08
CA THR A 114 6.99 5.46 4.18
C THR A 114 8.01 6.41 4.81
N ASP A 115 8.78 7.10 3.99
CA ASP A 115 9.73 8.14 4.39
C ASP A 115 9.07 9.24 5.23
N LEU A 116 7.84 9.63 4.87
CA LEU A 116 7.03 10.56 5.64
C LEU A 116 6.79 10.08 7.09
N TYR A 117 6.62 8.77 7.29
CA TYR A 117 6.46 8.21 8.63
C TYR A 117 7.78 8.26 9.40
N LEU A 118 8.92 8.01 8.72
CA LEU A 118 10.23 8.17 9.33
C LEU A 118 10.51 9.62 9.71
N ASP A 119 10.15 10.59 8.88
CA ASP A 119 10.29 12.01 9.19
C ASP A 119 9.51 12.38 10.45
N ARG A 120 8.29 11.88 10.60
CA ARG A 120 7.48 12.08 11.81
C ARG A 120 8.15 11.48 13.04
N ILE A 121 8.69 10.26 12.94
CA ILE A 121 9.44 9.63 14.05
C ILE A 121 10.63 10.51 14.45
N VAL A 122 11.37 11.01 13.47
CA VAL A 122 12.56 11.84 13.73
C VAL A 122 12.17 13.16 14.39
N GLN A 123 11.17 13.85 13.85
CA GLN A 123 10.64 15.09 14.43
C GLN A 123 10.14 14.88 15.86
N GLU A 124 9.31 13.87 16.09
CA GLU A 124 8.80 13.54 17.43
C GLU A 124 9.94 13.18 18.40
N THR A 125 10.97 12.50 17.92
CA THR A 125 12.17 12.18 18.71
C THR A 125 12.95 13.45 19.06
N GLN A 126 13.11 14.38 18.11
CA GLN A 126 13.75 15.68 18.34
C GLN A 126 12.97 16.51 19.36
N ASP A 127 11.66 16.64 19.22
CA ASP A 127 10.81 17.39 20.15
C ASP A 127 10.90 16.84 21.58
N ARG A 128 10.96 15.51 21.71
CA ARG A 128 11.18 14.87 23.01
C ARG A 128 12.56 15.15 23.57
N LEU A 129 13.60 15.04 22.75
CA LEU A 129 14.95 15.38 23.19
C LEU A 129 15.07 16.86 23.59
N HIS A 130 14.37 17.77 22.92
CA HIS A 130 14.35 19.19 23.29
C HIS A 130 13.69 19.42 24.66
N SER A 131 12.73 18.59 25.05
CA SER A 131 12.01 18.73 26.33
C SER A 131 12.65 17.96 27.49
N THR A 132 13.24 16.79 27.24
CA THR A 132 13.83 15.92 28.29
C THR A 132 15.35 15.99 28.35
N GLY A 133 16.02 16.53 27.33
CA GLY A 133 17.48 16.56 27.17
C GLY A 133 18.09 15.20 26.78
N ILE A 134 17.62 14.11 27.40
CA ILE A 134 18.09 12.74 27.17
C ILE A 134 16.89 11.84 26.87
N LEU A 135 17.06 10.91 25.92
CA LEU A 135 16.06 9.88 25.61
C LEU A 135 16.71 8.49 25.58
N HIS A 136 16.10 7.50 26.24
CA HIS A 136 16.61 6.14 26.26
C HIS A 136 16.12 5.29 25.07
N HIS A 137 16.95 4.35 24.61
CA HIS A 137 16.62 3.42 23.52
C HIS A 137 15.32 2.62 23.78
N ASN A 138 15.08 2.23 25.03
CA ASN A 138 13.90 1.45 25.42
C ASN A 138 12.60 2.24 25.22
N GLU A 139 12.63 3.56 25.39
CA GLU A 139 11.45 4.40 25.17
C GLU A 139 11.08 4.45 23.69
N LEU A 140 12.09 4.56 22.81
CA LEU A 140 11.91 4.54 21.36
C LEU A 140 11.27 3.24 20.88
N THR A 141 11.81 2.09 21.29
CA THR A 141 11.29 0.79 20.87
C THR A 141 9.88 0.55 21.39
N THR A 142 9.60 0.98 22.62
CA THR A 142 8.27 0.80 23.22
C THR A 142 7.22 1.69 22.55
N ARG A 143 7.60 2.92 22.19
CA ARG A 143 6.68 3.88 21.57
C ARG A 143 6.36 3.56 20.12
N PHE A 144 7.38 3.23 19.32
CA PHE A 144 7.21 3.00 17.89
C PHE A 144 6.99 1.53 17.53
N GLY A 145 7.28 0.58 18.43
CA GLY A 145 7.10 -0.85 18.14
C GLY A 145 7.92 -1.33 16.94
N LEU A 146 9.09 -0.72 16.71
CA LEU A 146 10.01 -1.02 15.62
C LEU A 146 11.37 -1.47 16.19
N PRO A 147 12.15 -2.28 15.45
CA PRO A 147 13.48 -2.68 15.87
C PRO A 147 14.38 -1.47 16.14
N LEU A 148 15.10 -1.48 17.25
CA LEU A 148 15.98 -0.37 17.65
C LEU A 148 16.96 0.01 16.54
N ASN A 149 17.61 -0.98 15.92
CA ASN A 149 18.57 -0.75 14.84
C ASN A 149 17.95 0.01 13.66
N PHE A 150 16.69 -0.27 13.34
CA PHE A 150 15.99 0.43 12.26
C PHE A 150 15.70 1.89 12.64
N LEU A 151 15.22 2.12 13.86
CA LEU A 151 14.96 3.47 14.38
C LEU A 151 16.25 4.30 14.45
N LEU A 152 17.33 3.75 15.01
CA LEU A 152 18.61 4.45 15.10
C LEU A 152 19.19 4.77 13.73
N ASN A 153 19.08 3.85 12.76
CA ASN A 153 19.53 4.11 11.39
C ASN A 153 18.70 5.20 10.71
N ALA A 154 17.37 5.18 10.89
CA ALA A 154 16.49 6.22 10.34
C ALA A 154 16.80 7.60 10.96
N ILE A 155 17.00 7.65 12.28
CA ILE A 155 17.37 8.88 12.99
C ILE A 155 18.74 9.36 12.53
N LYS A 156 19.75 8.49 12.47
CA LYS A 156 21.09 8.87 12.03
C LYS A 156 21.13 9.35 10.57
N ALA A 157 20.27 8.79 9.71
CA ALA A 157 20.21 9.17 8.31
C ALA A 157 19.52 10.52 8.07
N LYS A 158 18.66 10.97 8.98
CA LYS A 158 17.81 12.16 8.80
C LYS A 158 18.06 13.28 9.82
N ALA A 159 18.63 12.98 10.97
CA ALA A 159 18.88 13.94 12.03
C ALA A 159 20.38 14.24 12.13
N ASP A 160 20.75 15.46 11.72
CA ASP A 160 22.14 15.93 11.77
C ASP A 160 22.59 16.35 13.18
N HIS A 161 21.64 16.56 14.09
CA HIS A 161 21.88 17.16 15.42
C HIS A 161 21.62 16.22 16.60
N ILE A 162 21.56 14.90 16.35
CA ILE A 162 21.35 13.91 17.41
C ILE A 162 22.63 13.07 17.59
N LEU A 163 23.19 13.07 18.80
CA LEU A 163 24.23 12.12 19.19
C LEU A 163 23.57 10.85 19.73
N ILE A 164 23.99 9.71 19.18
CA ILE A 164 23.54 8.38 19.59
C ILE A 164 24.65 7.77 20.46
N GLY A 165 24.39 7.67 21.75
CA GLY A 165 25.21 6.93 22.71
C GLY A 165 24.83 5.44 22.77
N GLU A 166 25.45 4.69 23.67
CA GLU A 166 25.19 3.24 23.77
C GLU A 166 23.75 2.89 24.16
N ASN A 167 23.12 3.70 25.03
CA ASN A 167 21.77 3.47 25.56
C ASN A 167 20.89 4.74 25.56
N TRP A 168 21.37 5.82 24.96
CA TRP A 168 20.74 7.13 25.06
C TRP A 168 20.96 7.96 23.79
N LEU A 169 20.07 8.90 23.55
CA LEU A 169 20.20 9.96 22.56
C LEU A 169 20.20 11.32 23.27
N ILE A 170 21.00 12.27 22.76
CA ILE A 170 20.92 13.70 23.12
C ILE A 170 20.90 14.54 21.85
N LEU A 171 20.27 15.70 21.93
CA LEU A 171 20.47 16.75 20.93
C LEU A 171 21.78 17.49 21.21
N PHE A 172 22.47 17.89 20.15
CA PHE A 172 23.61 18.80 20.24
C PHE A 172 23.39 19.96 19.28
N HIS A 173 23.66 21.17 19.72
CA HIS A 173 23.67 22.34 18.83
C HIS A 173 25.12 22.67 18.52
N PHE A 174 25.49 22.60 17.24
CA PHE A 174 26.81 23.02 16.79
C PHE A 174 26.74 24.50 16.42
N ASP A 175 27.12 25.37 17.35
CA ASP A 175 27.26 26.79 17.04
C ASP A 175 28.60 27.02 16.32
N LEU A 176 28.62 27.90 15.32
CA LEU A 176 29.75 28.18 14.41
C LEU A 176 31.00 28.76 15.12
N GLY A 177 31.02 28.79 16.44
CA GLY A 177 32.15 29.13 17.31
C GLY A 177 32.67 27.93 18.10
N ASN A 178 32.94 26.78 17.45
CA ASN A 178 33.79 25.69 17.97
C ASN A 178 33.48 25.18 19.40
N THR A 179 32.25 25.36 19.89
CA THR A 179 31.85 24.97 21.25
C THR A 179 30.59 24.12 21.13
N ILE A 180 30.65 22.89 21.65
CA ILE A 180 29.51 21.99 21.71
C ILE A 180 28.75 22.32 22.98
N THR A 181 27.52 22.82 22.85
CA THR A 181 26.57 22.98 23.96
C THR A 181 25.64 21.77 23.99
N PHE A 182 25.53 21.16 25.17
CA PHE A 182 24.72 19.98 25.48
C PHE A 182 23.36 20.39 26.05
#